data_AF-A0A2L2N5F1-F1
#
_entry.id   AF-A0A2L2N5F1-F1
#
_cell.length_a   1.000
_cell.length_b   1.000
_cell.length_c   1.000
_cell.angle_alpha   90.00
_cell.angle_beta   90.00
_cell.angle_gamma   90.00
#
_symmetry.space_group_name_H-M   'P 1'
#
loop_
_entity.id
_entity.type
_entity.pdbx_description
1 polymer ?
#
loop_
_entity_poly.entity_id
_entity_poly.type
_entity_poly.pdbx_seq_one_letter_code
_entity_poly.pdbx_strand_id
1 'polypeptide(L)'
;MKLYAKTIPQTLPDWATTVTKSADLFEVEINDEHPNFQSLLEELETEIEPGTFGVKAEDLCSRLGIEMSNPNLDQLVEQAQTLICLIATHPDYKQLLDEGYQPDLNIADAQTALTYLQWELERNR
;
A
#
# COMPACT_ATOMS: atom_id res chain seq x y z
N MET A 1 9.93 9.97 2.92
CA MET A 1 9.44 8.55 2.92
C MET A 1 7.91 8.48 2.87
N LYS A 2 7.31 7.40 2.35
CA LYS A 2 5.84 7.15 2.39
C LYS A 2 5.50 5.85 3.11
N LEU A 3 4.44 5.89 3.93
CA LEU A 3 3.88 4.73 4.63
C LEU A 3 2.41 4.54 4.26
N TYR A 4 2.00 3.28 4.11
CA TYR A 4 0.61 2.90 3.90
C TYR A 4 0.07 2.19 5.13
N ALA A 5 -0.94 2.80 5.74
CA ALA A 5 -1.44 2.43 7.04
C ALA A 5 -2.92 2.09 6.96
N LYS A 6 -3.33 1.06 7.71
CA LYS A 6 -4.74 0.73 7.91
C LYS A 6 -5.38 1.63 8.96
N THR A 7 -4.62 1.94 10.01
CA THR A 7 -5.03 2.92 11.03
C THR A 7 -3.86 3.82 11.40
N ILE A 8 -4.17 5.07 11.76
CA ILE A 8 -3.22 6.10 12.18
C ILE A 8 -3.72 6.73 13.49
N PRO A 9 -2.83 7.26 14.35
CA PRO A 9 -3.25 8.00 15.54
C PRO A 9 -4.03 9.27 15.16
N GLN A 10 -4.81 9.81 16.09
CA GLN A 10 -5.56 11.05 15.87
C GLN A 10 -4.65 12.26 15.59
N THR A 11 -3.43 12.25 16.15
CA THR A 11 -2.45 13.31 15.94
C THR A 11 -1.15 12.65 15.50
N LEU A 12 -0.66 13.02 14.32
CA LEU A 12 0.66 12.62 13.85
C LEU A 12 1.72 13.58 14.39
N PRO A 13 2.99 13.15 14.50
CA PRO A 13 4.10 14.05 14.73
C PRO A 13 4.14 15.18 13.69
N ASP A 14 4.76 16.31 14.04
CA ASP A 14 4.90 17.48 13.16
C ASP A 14 5.72 17.21 11.88
N TRP A 15 6.44 16.10 11.84
CA TRP A 15 7.18 15.61 10.68
C TRP A 15 6.46 14.53 9.85
N ALA A 16 5.20 14.22 10.17
CA ALA A 16 4.38 13.28 9.40
C ALA A 16 3.03 13.91 9.03
N THR A 17 2.56 13.67 7.81
CA THR A 17 1.30 14.24 7.31
C THR A 17 0.52 13.20 6.52
N THR A 18 -0.79 13.12 6.77
CA THR A 18 -1.69 12.29 5.94
C THR A 18 -1.94 12.97 4.60
N VAL A 19 -1.52 12.32 3.51
CA VAL A 19 -1.68 12.83 2.14
C VAL A 19 -3.01 12.36 1.55
N THR A 20 -3.32 11.08 1.73
CA THR A 20 -4.53 10.45 1.18
C THR A 20 -5.25 9.67 2.28
N LYS A 21 -6.59 9.77 2.29
CA LYS A 21 -7.46 8.94 3.13
C LYS A 21 -8.53 8.29 2.26
N SER A 22 -8.48 6.96 2.15
CA SER A 22 -9.56 6.15 1.60
C SER A 22 -10.25 5.36 2.72
N ALA A 23 -11.25 4.53 2.37
CA ALA A 23 -12.03 3.78 3.36
C ALA A 23 -11.15 2.86 4.23
N ASP A 24 -10.13 2.25 3.64
CA ASP A 24 -9.33 1.20 4.28
C ASP A 24 -7.81 1.50 4.26
N LEU A 25 -7.40 2.65 3.74
CA LEU A 25 -5.99 3.00 3.57
C LEU A 25 -5.73 4.49 3.86
N PHE A 26 -4.69 4.73 4.64
CA PHE A 26 -4.09 6.02 4.87
C PHE A 26 -2.71 6.05 4.23
N GLU A 27 -2.47 7.04 3.38
CA GLU A 27 -1.13 7.36 2.89
C GLU A 27 -0.55 8.45 3.79
N VAL A 28 0.54 8.12 4.49
CA VAL A 28 1.25 9.04 5.37
C VAL A 28 2.60 9.36 4.73
N GLU A 29 2.83 10.65 4.46
CA GLU A 29 4.11 11.16 4.05
C GLU A 29 4.92 11.57 5.29
N ILE A 30 6.16 11.11 5.33
CA ILE A 30 7.11 11.37 6.40
C ILE A 30 8.23 12.22 5.82
N ASN A 31 8.47 13.37 6.46
CA ASN A 31 9.66 14.16 6.22
C ASN A 31 10.85 13.44 6.87
N ASP A 32 11.55 12.66 6.07
CA ASP A 32 12.70 11.88 6.53
C ASP A 32 13.90 12.77 6.86
N GLU A 33 13.98 13.99 6.35
CA GLU A 33 15.05 14.93 6.70
C GLU A 33 14.83 15.63 8.06
N HIS A 34 13.65 15.45 8.69
CA HIS A 34 13.35 16.13 9.92
C HIS A 34 14.22 15.63 11.09
N PRO A 35 14.86 16.52 11.88
CA PRO A 35 15.79 16.11 12.95
C PRO A 35 15.17 15.14 13.95
N ASN A 36 13.93 15.37 14.38
CA ASN A 36 13.24 14.49 15.32
C ASN A 36 12.95 13.10 14.75
N PHE A 37 12.78 12.99 13.42
CA PHE A 37 12.61 11.69 12.77
C PHE A 37 13.95 10.96 12.67
N GLN A 38 15.03 11.66 12.32
CA GLN A 38 16.38 11.09 12.29
C GLN A 38 16.81 10.59 13.68
N SER A 39 16.59 11.37 14.73
CA SER A 39 16.86 10.92 16.11
C SER A 39 16.03 9.69 16.50
N LEU A 40 14.80 9.57 16.00
CA LEU A 40 14.00 8.38 16.21
C LEU A 40 14.57 7.16 15.47
N LEU A 41 15.07 7.33 14.25
CA LEU A 41 15.72 6.25 13.52
C LEU A 41 16.98 5.76 14.25
N GLU A 42 17.81 6.67 14.76
CA GLU A 42 18.98 6.35 15.58
C GLU A 42 18.59 5.61 16.87
N GLU A 43 17.49 6.00 17.53
CA GLU A 43 16.98 5.32 18.73
C GLU A 43 16.55 3.87 18.44
N LEU A 44 15.92 3.65 17.29
CA LEU A 44 15.37 2.35 16.89
C LEU A 44 16.35 1.48 16.09
N GLU A 45 17.53 2.01 15.75
CA GLU A 45 18.51 1.32 14.93
C GLU A 45 18.99 0.05 15.64
N THR A 46 18.90 -1.08 14.94
CA THR A 46 19.26 -2.39 15.46
C THR A 46 19.95 -3.21 14.37
N GLU A 47 20.72 -4.22 14.78
CA GLU A 47 21.31 -5.16 13.83
C GLU A 47 20.20 -6.07 13.29
N ILE A 48 19.93 -5.98 11.99
CA ILE A 48 18.87 -6.78 11.32
C ILE A 48 19.47 -8.04 10.71
N GLU A 49 20.67 -7.93 10.16
CA GLU A 49 21.49 -9.04 9.66
C GLU A 49 22.94 -8.82 10.13
N PRO A 50 23.81 -9.85 10.17
CA PRO A 50 25.20 -9.68 10.60
C PRO A 50 25.93 -8.57 9.84
N GLY A 51 26.24 -7.47 10.53
CA GLY A 51 26.89 -6.29 9.96
C GLY A 51 25.96 -5.30 9.23
N THR A 52 24.64 -5.54 9.21
CA THR A 52 23.63 -4.64 8.64
C THR A 52 22.77 -4.06 9.75
N PHE A 53 22.90 -2.75 9.96
CA PHE A 53 22.07 -1.99 10.89
C PHE A 53 20.93 -1.29 10.16
N GLY A 54 19.77 -1.25 10.82
CA GLY A 54 18.60 -0.58 10.30
C GLY A 54 17.46 -0.57 11.30
N VAL A 55 16.34 0.01 10.90
CA VAL A 55 15.13 0.08 11.73
C VAL A 55 14.11 -0.92 11.21
N LYS A 56 13.59 -1.78 12.08
CA LYS A 56 12.49 -2.67 11.71
C LYS A 56 11.22 -1.85 11.52
N ALA A 57 10.52 -2.10 10.42
CA ALA A 57 9.28 -1.39 10.09
C ALA A 57 8.22 -1.52 11.21
N GLU A 58 8.15 -2.67 11.86
CA GLU A 58 7.24 -2.93 12.99
C GLU A 58 7.52 -2.02 14.20
N ASP A 59 8.79 -1.82 14.55
CA ASP A 59 9.19 -0.99 15.69
C ASP A 59 8.88 0.49 15.41
N LEU A 60 9.19 0.95 14.18
CA LEU A 60 8.88 2.30 13.74
C LEU A 60 7.37 2.57 13.75
N CYS A 61 6.58 1.65 13.17
CA CYS A 61 5.13 1.81 13.10
C CYS A 61 4.49 1.74 14.49
N SER A 62 4.98 0.85 15.36
CA SER A 62 4.54 0.78 16.76
C SER A 62 4.80 2.10 17.49
N ARG A 63 5.98 2.71 17.30
CA ARG A 63 6.30 4.01 17.91
C ARG A 63 5.40 5.14 17.41
N LEU A 64 5.01 5.06 16.14
CA LEU A 64 4.09 6.00 15.49
C LEU A 64 2.61 5.73 15.78
N GLY A 65 2.27 4.61 16.44
CA GLY A 65 0.88 4.19 16.62
C GLY A 65 0.17 3.86 15.30
N ILE A 66 0.94 3.45 14.28
CA ILE A 66 0.46 3.10 12.94
C ILE A 66 0.29 1.57 12.86
N GLU A 67 -0.90 1.12 12.46
CA GLU A 67 -1.11 -0.27 12.04
C GLU A 67 -0.81 -0.36 10.54
N MET A 68 0.30 -0.99 10.15
CA MET A 68 0.60 -1.19 8.74
C MET A 68 -0.45 -2.07 8.07
N SER A 69 -0.85 -1.71 6.86
CA SER A 69 -1.55 -2.65 6.00
C SER A 69 -0.53 -3.65 5.45
N ASN A 70 -0.43 -4.83 6.07
CA ASN A 70 0.30 -5.97 5.51
C ASN A 70 -0.67 -7.10 5.11
N PRO A 71 -1.60 -6.85 4.16
CA PRO A 71 -2.34 -7.95 3.57
C PRO A 71 -1.35 -8.89 2.88
N ASN A 72 -1.57 -10.19 3.04
CA ASN A 72 -0.78 -11.16 2.29
C ASN A 72 -1.06 -11.02 0.79
N LEU A 73 -0.19 -11.59 -0.05
CA LEU A 73 -0.30 -11.44 -1.49
C LEU A 73 -1.62 -12.03 -2.03
N ASP A 74 -2.16 -13.09 -1.43
CA ASP A 74 -3.47 -13.65 -1.78
C ASP A 74 -4.60 -12.63 -1.59
N GLN A 75 -4.62 -11.94 -0.44
CA GLN A 75 -5.60 -10.90 -0.12
C GLN A 75 -5.49 -9.72 -1.07
N LEU A 76 -4.26 -9.31 -1.43
CA LEU A 76 -4.04 -8.24 -2.40
C LEU A 76 -4.59 -8.61 -3.78
N VAL A 77 -4.38 -9.85 -4.23
CA VAL A 77 -4.91 -10.34 -5.51
C VAL A 77 -6.44 -10.36 -5.50
N GLU A 78 -7.06 -10.87 -4.43
CA GLU A 78 -8.52 -10.89 -4.29
C GLU A 78 -9.14 -9.47 -4.28
N GLN A 79 -8.51 -8.55 -3.56
CA GLN A 79 -8.93 -7.14 -3.51
C GLN A 79 -8.82 -6.49 -4.89
N ALA A 80 -7.71 -6.72 -5.62
CA ALA A 80 -7.52 -6.18 -6.95
C ALA A 80 -8.56 -6.73 -7.95
N GLN A 81 -8.86 -8.03 -7.89
CA GLN A 81 -9.89 -8.65 -8.72
C GLN A 81 -11.27 -8.03 -8.45
N THR A 82 -11.61 -7.84 -7.17
CA THR A 82 -12.86 -7.19 -6.76
C THR A 82 -12.93 -5.75 -7.28
N LEU A 83 -11.87 -4.97 -7.11
CA LEU A 83 -11.82 -3.58 -7.57
C LEU A 83 -11.97 -3.48 -9.09
N ILE A 84 -11.29 -4.35 -9.84
CA ILE A 84 -11.41 -4.37 -11.31
C ILE A 84 -12.85 -4.69 -11.73
N CYS A 85 -13.53 -5.63 -11.08
CA CYS A 85 -14.95 -5.92 -11.34
C CYS A 85 -15.85 -4.71 -11.04
N LEU A 86 -15.58 -3.96 -9.97
CA LEU A 86 -16.30 -2.72 -9.65
C LEU A 86 -16.08 -1.65 -10.73
N ILE A 87 -14.84 -1.45 -11.18
CA ILE A 87 -14.52 -0.51 -12.26
C ILE A 87 -15.24 -0.93 -13.55
N ALA A 88 -15.18 -2.22 -13.93
CA ALA A 88 -15.81 -2.75 -15.13
C ALA A 88 -17.33 -2.52 -15.18
N THR A 89 -17.97 -2.45 -14.01
CA THR A 89 -19.41 -2.26 -13.88
C THR A 89 -19.81 -0.79 -13.70
N HIS A 90 -18.86 0.10 -13.42
CA HIS A 90 -19.10 1.51 -13.15
C HIS A 90 -19.64 2.26 -14.39
N PRO A 91 -20.70 3.09 -14.25
CA PRO A 91 -21.28 3.84 -15.37
C PRO A 91 -20.26 4.68 -16.14
N ASP A 92 -19.41 5.42 -15.42
CA ASP A 92 -18.40 6.28 -16.04
C ASP A 92 -17.39 5.50 -16.90
N TYR A 93 -16.99 4.31 -16.45
CA TYR A 93 -16.11 3.45 -17.25
C TYR A 93 -16.81 2.92 -18.50
N LYS A 94 -18.07 2.51 -18.38
CA LYS A 94 -18.88 2.09 -19.54
C LYS A 94 -19.07 3.23 -20.54
N GLN A 95 -19.32 4.44 -20.06
CA GLN A 95 -19.45 5.61 -20.91
C GLN A 95 -18.17 5.87 -21.73
N LEU A 96 -16.99 5.73 -21.12
CA LEU A 96 -15.72 5.85 -21.86
C LEU A 96 -15.64 4.85 -23.02
N LEU A 97 -16.06 3.61 -22.78
CA LEU A 97 -16.08 2.58 -23.84
C LEU A 97 -17.11 2.90 -24.93
N ASP A 98 -18.30 3.38 -24.55
CA ASP A 98 -19.36 3.79 -25.48
C ASP A 98 -18.95 4.99 -26.35
N GLU A 99 -18.11 5.88 -25.81
CA GLU A 99 -17.47 6.99 -26.54
C GLU A 99 -16.33 6.52 -27.47
N GLY A 100 -16.04 5.22 -27.50
CA GLY A 100 -15.06 4.60 -28.40
C GLY A 100 -13.63 4.59 -27.86
N TYR A 101 -13.43 4.86 -26.56
CA TYR A 101 -12.12 4.79 -25.95
C TYR A 101 -11.63 3.33 -25.89
N GLN A 102 -10.50 3.05 -26.55
CA GLN A 102 -9.90 1.72 -26.62
C GLN A 102 -8.41 1.83 -26.26
N PRO A 103 -8.06 1.71 -24.97
CA PRO A 103 -6.66 1.68 -24.56
C PRO A 103 -6.01 0.36 -24.97
N ASP A 104 -4.70 0.39 -25.23
CA ASP A 104 -3.92 -0.81 -25.59
C ASP A 104 -3.98 -1.90 -24.50
N LEU A 105 -4.05 -1.49 -23.24
CA LEU A 105 -4.30 -2.35 -22.09
C LEU A 105 -5.67 -2.02 -21.51
N ASN A 106 -6.52 -3.02 -21.40
CA ASN A 106 -7.88 -2.89 -20.91
C ASN A 106 -8.13 -3.74 -19.65
N ILE A 107 -9.35 -3.68 -19.13
CA ILE A 107 -9.75 -4.45 -17.94
C ILE A 107 -9.57 -5.96 -18.11
N ALA A 108 -9.79 -6.52 -19.30
CA ALA A 108 -9.61 -7.95 -19.54
C ALA A 108 -8.14 -8.36 -19.44
N ASP A 109 -7.21 -7.49 -19.85
CA ASP A 109 -5.76 -7.73 -19.69
C ASP A 109 -5.38 -7.74 -18.21
N ALA A 110 -5.90 -6.78 -17.45
CA ALA A 110 -5.68 -6.70 -16.00
C ALA A 110 -6.26 -7.92 -15.27
N GLN A 111 -7.47 -8.37 -15.63
CA GLN A 111 -8.06 -9.60 -15.11
C GLN A 111 -7.19 -10.82 -15.41
N THR A 112 -6.73 -10.94 -16.65
CA THR A 112 -5.86 -12.05 -17.09
C THR A 112 -4.56 -12.10 -16.30
N ALA A 113 -3.91 -10.94 -16.11
CA ALA A 113 -2.68 -10.85 -15.33
C ALA A 113 -2.89 -11.30 -13.87
N LEU A 114 -3.99 -10.88 -13.23
CA LEU A 114 -4.32 -11.31 -11.87
C LEU A 114 -4.65 -12.81 -11.78
N THR A 115 -5.29 -13.38 -12.81
CA THR A 115 -5.52 -14.84 -12.87
C THR A 115 -4.21 -15.62 -12.92
N TYR A 116 -3.23 -15.18 -13.74
CA TYR A 116 -1.92 -15.83 -13.77
C TYR A 116 -1.19 -15.74 -12.43
N LEU A 117 -1.24 -14.57 -11.78
CA LEU A 117 -0.65 -14.40 -10.46
C LEU A 117 -1.31 -15.32 -9.42
N GLN A 118 -2.65 -15.43 -9.45
CA GLN A 118 -3.39 -16.33 -8.57
C GLN A 118 -3.00 -17.80 -8.78
N TRP A 119 -2.87 -18.25 -10.02
CA TRP A 119 -2.43 -19.62 -10.31
C TRP A 119 -1.03 -19.93 -9.80
N GLU A 120 -0.09 -18.99 -9.92
CA GLU A 120 1.25 -19.17 -9.38
C GLU A 120 1.24 -19.21 -7.84
N LEU A 121 0.38 -18.44 -7.17
CA LEU A 121 0.20 -18.53 -5.71
C LEU A 121 -0.37 -19.89 -5.30
N GLU A 122 -1.41 -20.36 -5.98
CA GLU A 122 -2.03 -21.68 -5.72
C GLU A 122 -1.05 -22.84 -5.94
N ARG A 123 -0.17 -22.72 -6.94
CA ARG A 123 0.85 -23.73 -7.23
C ARG A 123 1.96 -23.80 -6.17
N ASN A 124 2.30 -22.67 -5.56
CA ASN A 124 3.39 -22.54 -4.58
C ASN A 124 2.92 -22.68 -3.12
N ARG A 125 1.65 -23.03 -2.90
CA ARG A 125 1.08 -23.35 -1.59
C ARG A 125 1.39 -24.77 -1.11
#